data_AF-A0AAN9ACI2-F1
#
_entry.id   AF-A0AAN9ACI2-F1
#
_cell.length_a   1.000
_cell.length_b   1.000
_cell.length_c   1.000
_cell.angle_alpha   90.00
_cell.angle_beta   90.00
_cell.angle_gamma   90.00
#
_symmetry.space_group_name_H-M   'P 1'
#
loop_
_entity.id
_entity.type
_entity.pdbx_description
1 polymer ?
#
loop_
_entity_poly.entity_id
_entity_poly.type
_entity_poly.pdbx_seq_one_letter_code
_entity_poly.pdbx_strand_id
1 'polypeptide(L)'
;LCPDCAAYYSNRSACYMMLGKYHDALNDAREAVRLDTNFVKGYLRVAKCNIALGDANAALSVLRQASELEPNNRSIRDEMTNAQALLRCLDEVTKATGKGDYRTAIFHLDRALEQAVGCRNLKITKAEYLVFLQRFADAQEMVK
;
A
#
# COMPACT_ATOMS: atom_id res chain seq x y z
N LEU A 1 28.96 -9.32 0.33
CA LEU A 1 27.67 -8.77 -0.15
C LEU A 1 27.98 -7.79 -1.27
N CYS A 2 27.24 -7.77 -2.37
CA CYS A 2 27.40 -6.82 -3.48
C CYS A 2 26.46 -5.63 -3.24
N PRO A 3 26.92 -4.51 -2.66
CA PRO A 3 26.07 -3.40 -2.24
C PRO A 3 25.69 -2.47 -3.41
N ASP A 4 26.18 -2.73 -4.62
CA ASP A 4 25.89 -1.92 -5.81
C ASP A 4 24.97 -2.64 -6.79
N CYS A 5 24.30 -3.71 -6.35
CA CYS A 5 23.42 -4.52 -7.19
C CYS A 5 21.94 -4.23 -6.88
N ALA A 6 21.22 -3.60 -7.81
CA ALA A 6 19.79 -3.33 -7.68
C ALA A 6 18.96 -4.59 -7.39
N ALA A 7 19.33 -5.73 -7.99
CA ALA A 7 18.65 -7.01 -7.75
C ALA A 7 18.79 -7.49 -6.31
N TYR A 8 19.91 -7.23 -5.63
CA TYR A 8 20.09 -7.57 -4.22
C TYR A 8 19.08 -6.85 -3.33
N TYR A 9 18.99 -5.52 -3.45
CA TYR A 9 18.04 -4.72 -2.66
C TYR A 9 16.60 -5.08 -3.00
N SER A 10 16.26 -5.30 -4.27
CA SER A 10 14.91 -5.73 -4.64
C SER A 10 14.54 -7.11 -4.07
N ASN A 11 15.48 -8.05 -4.00
CA ASN A 11 15.23 -9.35 -3.39
C ASN A 11 15.05 -9.24 -1.88
N ARG A 12 15.88 -8.42 -1.20
CA ARG A 12 15.74 -8.18 0.24
C ARG A 12 14.45 -7.44 0.58
N SER A 13 14.05 -6.47 -0.25
CA SER A 13 12.73 -5.82 -0.21
C SER A 13 11.60 -6.86 -0.28
N ALA A 14 11.68 -7.79 -1.23
CA ALA A 14 10.69 -8.87 -1.35
C ALA A 14 10.58 -9.71 -0.07
N CYS A 15 11.72 -10.07 0.54
CA CYS A 15 11.75 -10.78 1.81
C CYS A 15 11.10 -9.96 2.93
N TYR A 16 11.41 -8.66 3.03
CA TYR A 16 10.79 -7.79 4.03
C TYR A 16 9.26 -7.67 3.83
N MET A 17 8.78 -7.60 2.59
CA MET A 17 7.34 -7.63 2.32
C MET A 17 6.68 -8.92 2.82
N MET A 18 7.32 -10.08 2.60
CA MET A 18 6.82 -11.37 3.10
C MET A 18 6.80 -11.45 4.63
N LEU A 19 7.69 -10.70 5.29
CA LEU A 19 7.73 -10.56 6.76
C LEU A 19 6.78 -9.47 7.29
N GLY A 20 5.99 -8.82 6.43
CA GLY A 20 5.12 -7.70 6.82
C GLY A 20 5.87 -6.41 7.19
N LYS A 21 7.17 -6.33 6.93
CA LYS A 21 8.03 -5.18 7.23
C LYS A 21 8.05 -4.19 6.06
N TYR A 22 6.90 -3.58 5.76
CA TYR A 22 6.71 -2.79 4.55
C TYR A 22 7.56 -1.50 4.49
N HIS A 23 7.86 -0.87 5.63
CA HIS A 23 8.75 0.29 5.66
C HIS A 23 10.19 -0.08 5.30
N ASP A 24 10.73 -1.17 5.86
CA ASP A 24 12.06 -1.68 5.53
C ASP A 24 12.11 -2.11 4.06
N ALA A 25 11.05 -2.78 3.59
CA ALA A 25 10.92 -3.17 2.20
C ALA A 25 10.91 -1.97 1.24
N LEU A 26 10.25 -0.87 1.61
CA LEU A 26 10.19 0.35 0.81
C LEU A 26 11.57 1.01 0.69
N ASN A 27 12.34 1.05 1.78
CA ASN A 27 13.69 1.59 1.78
C ASN A 27 14.59 0.83 0.81
N ASP A 28 14.56 -0.50 0.87
CA ASP A 28 15.32 -1.35 -0.05
C ASP A 28 14.83 -1.22 -1.51
N ALA A 29 13.52 -1.15 -1.72
CA ALA A 29 12.98 -1.01 -3.07
C ALA A 29 13.41 0.32 -3.71
N ARG A 30 13.43 1.41 -2.92
CA ARG A 30 13.92 2.72 -3.38
C ARG A 30 15.41 2.68 -3.69
N GLU A 31 16.20 1.98 -2.88
CA GLU A 31 17.63 1.81 -3.14
C GLU A 31 17.88 1.01 -4.43
N ALA A 32 17.09 -0.03 -4.69
CA ALA A 32 17.15 -0.76 -5.96
C ALA A 32 16.91 0.15 -7.18
N VAL A 33 15.91 1.04 -7.11
CA VAL A 33 15.60 2.01 -8.16
C VAL A 33 16.69 3.08 -8.28
N ARG A 34 17.27 3.50 -7.16
CA ARG A 34 18.38 4.48 -7.13
C ARG A 34 19.63 3.93 -7.80
N LEU A 35 19.93 2.65 -7.60
CA LEU A 35 21.08 1.97 -8.19
C LEU A 35 20.90 1.68 -9.68
N ASP A 36 19.68 1.36 -10.12
CA ASP A 36 19.36 1.15 -11.53
C ASP A 36 17.97 1.70 -11.85
N THR A 37 17.95 2.86 -12.52
CA THR A 37 16.72 3.55 -12.93
C THR A 37 15.96 2.83 -14.04
N ASN A 38 16.55 1.84 -14.71
CA ASN A 38 15.88 1.02 -15.70
C ASN A 38 15.33 -0.28 -15.09
N PHE A 39 15.55 -0.51 -13.79
CA PHE A 39 15.15 -1.74 -13.13
C PHE A 39 13.66 -1.75 -12.73
N VAL A 40 12.79 -2.06 -13.68
CA VAL A 40 11.32 -2.06 -13.52
C VAL A 40 10.83 -2.88 -12.33
N LYS A 41 11.51 -3.99 -12.00
CA LYS A 41 11.18 -4.79 -10.80
C LYS A 41 11.32 -3.99 -9.51
N GLY A 42 12.30 -3.09 -9.41
CA GLY A 42 12.47 -2.18 -8.28
C GLY A 42 11.28 -1.24 -8.13
N TYR A 43 10.83 -0.63 -9.24
CA TYR A 43 9.64 0.23 -9.25
C TYR A 43 8.38 -0.52 -8.80
N LEU A 44 8.17 -1.75 -9.28
CA LEU A 44 7.06 -2.60 -8.83
C LEU A 44 7.13 -2.89 -7.33
N ARG A 45 8.33 -3.10 -6.76
CA ARG A 45 8.50 -3.28 -5.30
C ARG A 45 8.14 -2.00 -4.54
N VAL A 46 8.60 -0.84 -5.00
CA VAL A 46 8.26 0.46 -4.40
C VAL A 46 6.74 0.65 -4.41
N ALA A 47 6.09 0.42 -5.55
CA ALA A 47 4.64 0.56 -5.69
C ALA A 47 3.88 -0.35 -4.72
N LYS A 48 4.22 -1.64 -4.68
CA LYS A 48 3.58 -2.61 -3.76
C LYS A 48 3.74 -2.23 -2.29
N CYS A 49 4.91 -1.74 -1.90
CA CYS A 49 5.13 -1.29 -0.53
C CYS A 49 4.27 -0.07 -0.20
N ASN A 50 4.16 0.90 -1.11
CA ASN A 50 3.29 2.06 -0.91
C ASN A 50 1.80 1.67 -0.83
N ILE A 51 1.31 0.75 -1.68
CA ILE A 51 -0.05 0.20 -1.58
C ILE A 51 -0.25 -0.45 -0.20
N ALA A 52 0.66 -1.32 0.23
CA ALA A 52 0.58 -2.00 1.52
C ALA A 52 0.58 -1.03 2.71
N LEU A 53 1.25 0.12 2.58
CA LEU A 53 1.31 1.20 3.55
C LEU A 53 0.14 2.20 3.44
N GLY A 54 -0.76 2.04 2.46
CA GLY A 54 -1.92 2.91 2.25
C GLY A 54 -1.66 4.14 1.37
N ASP A 55 -0.45 4.34 0.86
CA ASP A 55 -0.10 5.47 0.00
C ASP A 55 -0.34 5.16 -1.49
N ALA A 56 -1.61 5.16 -1.88
CA ALA A 56 -2.01 4.88 -3.26
C ALA A 56 -1.46 5.91 -4.27
N ASN A 57 -1.31 7.17 -3.86
CA ASN A 57 -0.83 8.23 -4.73
C ASN A 57 0.65 8.05 -5.07
N ALA A 58 1.49 7.78 -4.07
CA ALA A 58 2.89 7.46 -4.29
C ALA A 58 3.05 6.21 -5.16
N ALA A 59 2.23 5.17 -4.92
CA ALA A 59 2.22 3.97 -5.76
C ALA A 59 1.91 4.29 -7.23
N LEU A 60 0.85 5.04 -7.51
CA LEU A 60 0.47 5.43 -8.88
C LEU A 60 1.55 6.28 -9.55
N SER A 61 2.19 7.20 -8.82
CA SER A 61 3.28 8.02 -9.36
C SER A 61 4.46 7.18 -9.84
N VAL A 62 4.89 6.22 -9.01
CA VAL A 62 6.01 5.32 -9.33
C VAL A 62 5.65 4.35 -10.46
N LEU A 63 4.41 3.86 -10.50
CA LEU A 63 3.94 2.98 -11.58
C LEU A 63 3.84 3.68 -12.93
N ARG A 64 3.54 4.98 -12.97
CA ARG A 64 3.60 5.77 -14.21
C ARG A 64 5.01 5.82 -14.77
N GLN A 65 6.01 6.08 -13.92
CA GLN A 65 7.43 6.04 -14.33
C GLN A 65 7.81 4.65 -14.85
N ALA A 66 7.39 3.59 -14.15
CA ALA A 66 7.63 2.22 -14.60
C ALA A 66 6.97 1.92 -15.96
N SER A 67 5.77 2.45 -16.19
CA SER A 67 5.03 2.30 -17.45
C SER A 67 5.68 3.05 -18.63
N GLU A 68 6.48 4.08 -18.38
CA GLU A 68 7.28 4.75 -19.42
C GLU A 68 8.43 3.85 -19.89
N LEU A 69 9.00 3.04 -18.98
CA LEU A 69 10.05 2.07 -19.29
C LEU A 69 9.51 0.81 -19.98
N GLU A 70 8.39 0.26 -19.49
CA GLU A 70 7.76 -0.94 -20.04
C GLU A 70 6.22 -0.79 -20.18
N PRO A 71 5.74 -0.12 -21.25
CA PRO A 71 4.31 0.19 -21.43
C PRO A 71 3.38 -1.04 -21.52
N ASN A 72 3.92 -2.17 -21.96
CA ASN A 72 3.17 -3.41 -22.17
C ASN A 72 3.30 -4.40 -21.00
N ASN A 73 3.91 -4.00 -19.88
CA ASN A 73 4.07 -4.87 -18.73
C ASN A 73 2.72 -5.03 -17.98
N ARG A 74 2.18 -6.25 -18.02
CA ARG A 74 0.93 -6.60 -17.34
C ARG A 74 0.99 -6.32 -15.84
N SER A 75 2.10 -6.65 -15.17
CA SER A 75 2.23 -6.45 -13.72
C SER A 75 2.12 -4.98 -13.32
N ILE A 76 2.62 -4.06 -14.14
CA ILE A 76 2.47 -2.61 -13.89
C ILE A 76 0.98 -2.24 -13.94
N ARG A 77 0.26 -2.69 -14.96
CA ARG A 77 -1.17 -2.43 -15.13
C ARG A 77 -2.01 -3.01 -14.00
N ASP A 78 -1.69 -4.22 -13.55
CA ASP A 78 -2.36 -4.87 -12.43
C ASP A 78 -2.16 -4.05 -11.14
N GLU A 79 -0.92 -3.63 -10.84
CA GLU A 79 -0.65 -2.80 -9.67
C GLU A 79 -1.26 -1.39 -9.76
N MET A 80 -1.36 -0.79 -10.95
CA MET A 80 -2.08 0.48 -11.14
C MET A 80 -3.56 0.33 -10.84
N THR A 81 -4.16 -0.80 -11.25
CA THR A 81 -5.55 -1.12 -10.96
C THR A 81 -5.78 -1.28 -9.46
N ASN A 82 -4.87 -1.98 -8.77
CA ASN A 82 -4.89 -2.11 -7.32
C ASN A 82 -4.81 -0.72 -6.64
N ALA A 83 -3.79 0.06 -6.97
CA ALA A 83 -3.60 1.39 -6.39
C ALA A 83 -4.81 2.32 -6.64
N GLN A 84 -5.40 2.29 -7.83
CA GLN A 84 -6.61 3.08 -8.13
C GLN A 84 -7.84 2.60 -7.34
N ALA A 85 -7.98 1.28 -7.14
CA ALA A 85 -9.05 0.73 -6.31
C ALA A 85 -8.90 1.12 -4.84
N LEU A 86 -7.67 1.10 -4.31
CA LEU A 86 -7.35 1.58 -2.97
C LEU A 86 -7.67 3.07 -2.83
N LEU A 87 -7.22 3.91 -3.76
CA LEU A 87 -7.49 5.35 -3.75
C LEU A 87 -8.99 5.64 -3.73
N ARG A 88 -9.77 4.95 -4.56
CA ARG A 88 -11.23 5.07 -4.57
C ARG A 88 -11.85 4.70 -3.22
N CYS A 89 -11.36 3.63 -2.57
CA CYS A 89 -11.86 3.26 -1.24
C CYS A 89 -11.56 4.36 -0.21
N LEU A 90 -10.35 4.93 -0.22
CA LEU A 90 -9.97 6.03 0.68
C LEU A 90 -10.82 7.29 0.46
N ASP A 91 -11.15 7.62 -0.79
CA ASP A 91 -12.05 8.73 -1.11
C ASP A 91 -13.46 8.50 -0.55
N GLU A 92 -14.01 7.30 -0.70
CA GLU A 92 -15.32 6.95 -0.14
C GLU A 92 -15.32 6.94 1.40
N VAL A 93 -14.23 6.49 2.03
CA VAL A 93 -14.05 6.63 3.50
C VAL A 93 -14.13 8.09 3.90
N THR A 94 -13.42 8.98 3.20
CA THR A 94 -13.41 10.42 3.51
C THR A 94 -14.80 11.04 3.35
N LYS A 95 -15.50 10.72 2.26
CA LYS A 95 -16.88 11.19 2.01
C LYS A 95 -17.87 10.69 3.06
N ALA A 96 -17.81 9.41 3.43
CA ALA A 96 -18.70 8.82 4.43
C ALA A 96 -18.44 9.40 5.82
N THR A 97 -17.17 9.58 6.18
CA THR A 97 -16.74 10.23 7.43
C THR A 97 -17.29 11.66 7.53
N GLY A 98 -17.20 12.44 6.45
CA GLY A 98 -17.74 13.81 6.41
C GLY A 98 -19.26 13.89 6.60
N LYS A 99 -19.99 12.78 6.35
CA LYS A 99 -21.44 12.67 6.59
C LYS A 99 -21.78 12.04 7.95
N GLY A 100 -20.79 11.62 8.73
CA GLY A 100 -20.99 10.85 9.96
C GLY A 100 -21.47 9.41 9.74
N ASP A 101 -21.43 8.90 8.50
CA ASP A 101 -21.81 7.52 8.19
C ASP A 101 -20.62 6.57 8.41
N TYR A 102 -20.38 6.25 9.68
CA TYR A 102 -19.28 5.37 10.07
C TYR A 102 -19.48 3.92 9.60
N ARG A 103 -20.71 3.49 9.33
CA ARG A 103 -20.97 2.13 8.83
C ARG A 103 -20.44 1.96 7.40
N THR A 104 -20.79 2.90 6.53
CA THR A 104 -20.28 2.92 5.15
C THR A 104 -18.77 3.16 5.13
N ALA A 105 -18.25 4.03 6.01
CA ALA A 105 -16.81 4.24 6.12
C ALA A 105 -16.07 2.94 6.51
N ILE A 106 -16.57 2.17 7.47
CA ILE A 106 -15.97 0.88 7.86
C ILE A 106 -15.98 -0.12 6.69
N PHE A 107 -17.09 -0.21 5.94
CA PHE A 107 -17.15 -1.09 4.76
C PHE A 107 -16.06 -0.77 3.73
N HIS A 108 -15.81 0.51 3.45
CA HIS A 108 -14.74 0.91 2.54
C HIS A 108 -13.35 0.75 3.15
N LEU A 109 -13.20 0.91 4.47
CA LEU A 109 -11.96 0.61 5.19
C LEU A 109 -11.59 -0.87 5.11
N ASP A 110 -12.55 -1.77 5.25
CA ASP A 110 -12.32 -3.21 5.12
C ASP A 110 -11.73 -3.56 3.75
N ARG A 111 -12.33 -3.02 2.69
CA ARG A 111 -11.83 -3.20 1.32
C ARG A 111 -10.47 -2.54 1.11
N ALA A 112 -10.21 -1.39 1.72
CA ALA A 112 -8.90 -0.74 1.65
C ALA A 112 -7.83 -1.60 2.35
N LEU A 113 -8.16 -2.20 3.49
CA LEU A 113 -7.26 -3.05 4.28
C LEU A 113 -6.94 -4.40 3.63
N GLU A 114 -7.77 -4.90 2.70
CA GLU A 114 -7.43 -6.05 1.86
C GLU A 114 -6.14 -5.81 1.04
N GLN A 115 -5.89 -4.57 0.62
CA GLN A 115 -4.69 -4.19 -0.11
C GLN A 115 -3.63 -3.54 0.79
N ALA A 116 -4.05 -2.65 1.69
CA ALA A 116 -3.21 -1.88 2.59
C ALA A 116 -2.98 -2.59 3.94
N VAL A 117 -2.63 -3.88 3.88
CA VAL A 117 -2.50 -4.77 5.05
C VAL A 117 -1.51 -4.27 6.12
N GLY A 118 -0.51 -3.49 5.69
CA GLY A 118 0.52 -2.90 6.53
C GLY A 118 0.18 -1.51 7.09
N CYS A 119 -0.94 -0.91 6.66
CA CYS A 119 -1.27 0.44 7.06
C CYS A 119 -1.87 0.47 8.47
N ARG A 120 -1.04 0.81 9.46
CA ARG A 120 -1.48 0.95 10.85
C ARG A 120 -2.56 2.03 11.02
N ASN A 121 -2.44 3.13 10.28
CA ASN A 121 -3.37 4.25 10.39
C ASN A 121 -4.80 3.83 10.02
N LEU A 122 -4.99 3.09 8.92
CA LEU A 122 -6.32 2.60 8.52
C LEU A 122 -6.94 1.65 9.56
N LYS A 123 -6.11 0.82 10.21
CA LYS A 123 -6.58 -0.07 11.30
C LYS A 123 -7.05 0.73 12.51
N ILE A 124 -6.29 1.77 12.90
CA ILE A 124 -6.66 2.66 14.00
C ILE A 124 -7.96 3.41 13.68
N THR A 125 -8.05 4.02 12.50
CA THR A 125 -9.28 4.72 12.06
C THR A 125 -10.50 3.80 12.06
N LYS A 126 -10.34 2.54 11.60
CA LYS A 126 -11.41 1.55 11.68
C LYS A 126 -11.84 1.28 13.13
N ALA A 127 -10.87 1.11 14.04
CA ALA A 127 -11.16 0.89 15.46
C ALA A 127 -11.89 2.07 16.09
N GLU A 128 -11.49 3.31 15.77
CA GLU A 128 -12.17 4.53 16.22
C GLU A 128 -13.63 4.58 15.75
N TYR A 129 -13.88 4.22 14.49
CA TYR A 129 -15.24 4.20 13.94
C TYR A 129 -16.11 3.12 14.57
N LEU A 130 -15.53 1.97 14.90
CA LEU A 130 -16.23 0.92 15.66
C LEU A 130 -16.60 1.40 17.07
N VAL A 131 -15.72 2.15 17.74
CA VAL A 131 -16.00 2.78 19.03
C VAL A 131 -17.15 3.78 18.92
N PHE A 132 -17.17 4.64 17.89
CA PHE A 132 -18.30 5.56 17.66
C PHE A 132 -19.64 4.85 17.43
N LEU A 133 -19.61 3.64 16.90
CA LEU A 133 -20.78 2.77 16.73
C LEU A 133 -21.10 1.90 17.96
N GLN A 134 -20.40 2.09 19.09
CA GLN A 134 -20.52 1.28 20.31
C GLN A 134 -20.20 -0.22 20.12
N ARG A 135 -19.45 -0.56 19.05
CA ARG A 135 -19.01 -1.93 18.73
C ARG A 135 -17.64 -2.21 19.37
N PHE A 136 -17.58 -2.16 20.71
CA PHE A 136 -16.32 -2.23 21.45
C PHE A 136 -15.60 -3.58 21.32
N ALA A 137 -16.33 -4.69 21.24
CA ALA A 137 -15.74 -6.02 21.05
C ALA A 137 -14.92 -6.08 19.75
N ASP A 138 -15.52 -5.64 18.64
CA ASP A 138 -14.89 -5.61 17.32
C ASP A 138 -13.71 -4.62 17.28
N ALA A 139 -13.81 -3.49 17.99
CA ALA A 139 -12.70 -2.54 18.10
C ALA A 139 -11.50 -3.14 18.84
N GLN A 140 -11.73 -3.93 19.88
CA GLN A 140 -10.67 -4.57 20.66
C GLN A 140 -9.91 -5.64 19.87
N GLU A 141 -10.57 -6.33 18.93
CA GLU A 141 -9.91 -7.29 18.04
C GLU A 141 -8.94 -6.64 17.05
N MET A 142 -9.17 -5.39 16.67
CA MET A 142 -8.30 -4.65 15.73
C MET A 142 -6.98 -4.18 16.35
N VAL A 143 -6.87 -4.21 17.68
CA VAL A 143 -5.68 -3.75 18.44
C VAL A 143 -4.77 -4.92 18.85
N LYS A 144 -5.23 -6.17 18.70
CA LYS A 144 -4.44 -7.37 18.95
C LYS A 144 -3.53 -7.70 17.78
#